data_AF-A0A0G1M6R5-F1
#
_entry.id   AF-A0A0G1M6R5-F1
#
_cell.length_a   1.000
_cell.length_b   1.000
_cell.length_c   1.000
_cell.angle_alpha   90.00
_cell.angle_beta   90.00
_cell.angle_gamma   90.00
#
_symmetry.space_group_name_H-M   'P 1'
#
loop_
_entity.id
_entity.type
_entity.pdbx_description
1 polymer ?
#
loop_
_entity_poly.entity_id
_entity_poly.type
_entity_poly.pdbx_seq_one_letter_code
_entity_poly.pdbx_strand_id
1 'polypeptide(L)'
;MKKYFLFLVFIFGCFVLLFKLNEQGNQLLSLEVPGDSQELISTRSGELIKGDIVRGKIKSRYSNLGQITIRFNNNHHDSDDIVLFKIKEEGNNDWYYQVKIKTDQFQPQALFPFGFPQIKDSIGRTYVFEVESLNGQQGRGISIDSQKPQFTAKSIFAKNELISNKKLSLYFIFHKILDLRYYPSIVLFSYYPFVFLLFLYYYPNNKINFYPSLSSKIESIPLIKNHLFSTLIILMIVFSLIFGGRIEDINIIFIVGTYLLYSKKYKYESRIALFYSVWLLILALILLIFGQQSSANSSAVWAYMFLWITVVQQIGEDIFHFHPTISLEEYLSQFGLKVKPKY
;
A
#
# COMPACT_ATOMS: atom_id res chain seq x y z
N MET A 1 18.47 27.67 -0.15
CA MET A 1 17.22 27.01 0.31
C MET A 1 16.67 25.96 -0.66
N LYS A 2 16.48 26.26 -1.95
CA LYS A 2 15.87 25.32 -2.94
C LYS A 2 16.49 23.91 -3.00
N LYS A 3 17.83 23.79 -2.99
CA LYS A 3 18.54 22.49 -3.03
C LYS A 3 18.29 21.63 -1.78
N TYR A 4 18.18 22.26 -0.61
CA TYR A 4 17.96 21.53 0.66
C TYR A 4 16.52 21.06 0.80
N PHE A 5 15.56 21.77 0.21
CA PHE A 5 14.16 21.34 0.26
C PHE A 5 13.97 20.00 -0.46
N LEU A 6 14.40 19.87 -1.73
CA LEU A 6 14.28 18.61 -2.47
C LEU A 6 14.99 17.44 -1.76
N PHE A 7 16.13 17.72 -1.12
CA PHE A 7 16.83 16.72 -0.32
C PHE A 7 16.03 16.29 0.93
N LEU A 8 15.42 17.24 1.65
CA LEU A 8 14.53 16.93 2.79
C LEU A 8 13.31 16.13 2.36
N VAL A 9 12.72 16.46 1.20
CA VAL A 9 11.60 15.69 0.63
C VAL A 9 12.01 14.27 0.32
N PHE A 10 13.17 14.09 -0.29
CA PHE A 10 13.72 12.78 -0.59
C PHE A 10 13.96 11.98 0.70
N ILE A 11 14.58 12.58 1.72
CA ILE A 11 14.78 11.94 3.03
C ILE A 11 13.44 11.53 3.65
N PHE A 12 12.44 12.42 3.62
CA PHE A 12 11.11 12.13 4.16
C PHE A 12 10.45 10.95 3.42
N GLY A 13 10.49 10.95 2.09
CA GLY A 13 9.99 9.83 1.29
C GLY A 13 10.69 8.51 1.60
N CYS A 14 12.02 8.53 1.77
CA CYS A 14 12.79 7.36 2.22
C CYS A 14 12.38 6.91 3.64
N PHE A 15 12.17 7.83 4.57
CA PHE A 15 11.75 7.52 5.93
C PHE A 15 10.36 6.87 5.97
N VAL A 16 9.41 7.44 5.23
CA VAL A 16 8.05 6.91 5.04
C VAL A 16 8.10 5.50 4.43
N LEU A 17 8.93 5.28 3.41
CA LEU A 17 9.15 3.98 2.79
C LEU A 17 9.72 2.96 3.81
N LEU A 18 10.73 3.35 4.58
CA LEU A 18 11.34 2.50 5.60
C LEU A 18 10.35 2.12 6.72
N PHE A 19 9.54 3.09 7.17
CA PHE A 19 8.49 2.86 8.15
C PHE A 19 7.49 1.81 7.66
N LYS A 20 7.03 1.95 6.41
CA LYS A 20 6.09 1.00 5.79
C LYS A 20 6.64 -0.39 5.60
N LEU A 21 7.91 -0.48 5.19
CA LEU A 21 8.60 -1.75 5.11
C LEU A 21 8.61 -2.43 6.49
N ASN A 22 8.85 -1.67 7.57
CA ASN A 22 8.85 -2.24 8.91
C ASN A 22 7.46 -2.72 9.37
N GLU A 23 6.39 -1.98 9.05
CA GLU A 23 5.03 -2.27 9.53
C GLU A 23 4.44 -3.56 8.92
N GLN A 24 4.70 -3.86 7.65
CA GLN A 24 4.12 -5.04 6.98
C GLN A 24 4.79 -6.37 7.39
N GLY A 25 5.60 -6.37 8.44
CA GLY A 25 6.43 -7.51 8.80
C GLY A 25 7.53 -7.80 7.77
N ASN A 26 7.75 -6.87 6.83
CA ASN A 26 8.84 -6.92 5.85
C ASN A 26 10.13 -6.44 6.53
N GLN A 27 10.65 -7.30 7.40
CA GLN A 27 11.90 -7.08 8.13
C GLN A 27 12.91 -6.40 7.19
N LEU A 28 13.47 -5.27 7.64
CA LEU A 28 14.33 -4.43 6.79
C LEU A 28 15.54 -5.20 6.23
N LEU A 29 15.90 -6.30 6.89
CA LEU A 29 17.04 -7.16 6.57
C LEU A 29 16.63 -8.51 5.95
N SER A 30 15.41 -8.62 5.38
CA SER A 30 14.97 -9.80 4.64
C SER A 30 14.70 -9.50 3.16
N LEU A 31 14.90 -10.50 2.32
CA LEU A 31 14.35 -10.56 0.96
C LEU A 31 13.20 -11.56 0.93
N GLU A 32 12.17 -11.28 0.14
CA GLU A 32 10.90 -12.01 0.22
C GLU A 32 10.44 -12.53 -1.12
N VAL A 33 9.92 -13.74 -1.12
CA VAL A 33 9.37 -14.37 -2.31
C VAL A 33 7.98 -14.91 -1.96
N PRO A 34 6.90 -14.40 -2.61
CA PRO A 34 5.58 -14.97 -2.43
C PRO A 34 5.55 -16.40 -2.97
N GLY A 35 4.94 -17.30 -2.22
CA GLY A 35 4.68 -18.67 -2.66
C GLY A 35 3.52 -18.75 -3.64
N ASP A 36 3.51 -19.80 -4.47
CA ASP A 36 2.35 -20.11 -5.30
C ASP A 36 1.27 -20.78 -4.43
N SER A 37 0.04 -20.27 -4.49
CA SER A 37 -1.13 -20.88 -3.87
C SER A 37 -1.33 -22.36 -4.25
N GLN A 38 -0.92 -22.78 -5.45
CA GLN A 38 -1.05 -24.17 -5.89
C GLN A 38 -0.07 -25.11 -5.17
N GLU A 39 1.03 -24.56 -4.67
CA GLU A 39 2.06 -25.31 -3.93
C GLU A 39 1.71 -25.44 -2.45
N LEU A 40 0.58 -24.89 -1.99
CA LEU A 40 0.07 -25.00 -0.62
C LEU A 40 -1.16 -25.91 -0.60
N ILE A 41 -0.98 -27.15 -0.17
CA ILE A 41 -2.01 -28.18 -0.17
C ILE A 41 -2.41 -28.46 1.28
N SER A 42 -3.71 -28.33 1.56
CA SER A 42 -4.29 -28.74 2.83
C SER A 42 -4.96 -30.10 2.67
N THR A 43 -4.82 -30.95 3.69
CA THR A 43 -5.55 -32.22 3.81
C THR A 43 -7.07 -32.05 3.77
N ARG A 44 -7.57 -30.86 4.13
CA ARG A 44 -8.98 -30.50 4.07
C ARG A 44 -9.22 -29.04 3.67
N SER A 45 -10.44 -28.76 3.26
CA SER A 45 -10.94 -27.39 3.17
C SER A 45 -11.45 -26.91 4.55
N GLY A 46 -11.20 -25.62 4.86
CA GLY A 46 -11.69 -24.97 6.07
C GLY A 46 -10.74 -25.04 7.27
N GLU A 47 -11.32 -25.16 8.46
CA GLU A 47 -10.60 -25.21 9.73
C GLU A 47 -9.81 -26.51 9.87
N LEU A 48 -8.54 -26.39 10.26
CA LEU A 48 -7.67 -27.50 10.61
C LEU A 48 -8.11 -28.04 11.98
N ILE A 49 -8.40 -29.34 12.02
CA ILE A 49 -8.58 -30.11 13.24
C ILE A 49 -7.34 -30.96 13.50
N LYS A 50 -7.26 -31.54 14.69
CA LYS A 50 -6.19 -32.43 15.10
C LYS A 50 -5.87 -33.49 14.03
N GLY A 51 -4.60 -33.54 13.62
CA GLY A 51 -4.06 -34.44 12.61
C GLY A 51 -4.08 -33.89 11.19
N ASP A 52 -4.78 -32.78 10.94
CA ASP A 52 -4.74 -32.14 9.63
C ASP A 52 -3.39 -31.49 9.38
N ILE A 53 -2.93 -31.64 8.15
CA ILE A 53 -1.64 -31.14 7.68
C ILE A 53 -1.87 -30.17 6.53
N VAL A 54 -1.18 -29.04 6.59
CA VAL A 54 -0.95 -28.14 5.47
C VAL A 54 0.50 -28.32 5.02
N ARG A 55 0.69 -28.72 3.77
CA ARG A 55 2.01 -28.90 3.16
C ARG A 55 2.23 -27.83 2.12
N GLY A 56 3.37 -27.16 2.20
CA GLY A 56 3.81 -26.18 1.23
C GLY A 56 5.14 -26.54 0.59
N LYS A 57 5.34 -26.11 -0.65
CA LYS A 57 6.61 -26.24 -1.37
C LYS A 57 7.11 -24.88 -1.85
N ILE A 58 8.41 -24.64 -1.73
CA ILE A 58 9.02 -23.38 -2.16
C ILE A 58 10.43 -23.57 -2.71
N LYS A 59 10.68 -22.97 -3.88
CA LYS A 59 12.02 -22.84 -4.44
C LYS A 59 12.66 -21.54 -3.95
N SER A 60 13.74 -21.64 -3.20
CA SER A 60 14.41 -20.47 -2.63
C SER A 60 15.07 -19.66 -3.75
N ARG A 61 14.64 -18.41 -3.94
CA ARG A 61 15.22 -17.51 -4.95
C ARG A 61 16.55 -16.89 -4.53
N TYR A 62 16.72 -16.71 -3.23
CA TYR A 62 17.87 -16.07 -2.61
C TYR A 62 18.57 -17.07 -1.68
N SER A 63 19.82 -16.78 -1.31
CA SER A 63 20.49 -17.55 -0.25
C SER A 63 19.89 -17.22 1.12
N ASN A 64 20.31 -17.91 2.18
CA ASN A 64 19.99 -17.58 3.56
C ASN A 64 18.50 -17.68 3.92
N LEU A 65 17.81 -18.71 3.42
CA LEU A 65 16.42 -18.99 3.82
C LEU A 65 16.35 -19.19 5.34
N GLY A 66 15.52 -18.43 6.03
CA GLY A 66 15.44 -18.49 7.50
C GLY A 66 14.04 -18.35 8.08
N GLN A 67 13.03 -18.13 7.23
CA GLN A 67 11.66 -17.97 7.68
C GLN A 67 10.67 -18.31 6.58
N ILE A 68 9.59 -18.98 6.95
CA ILE A 68 8.37 -19.13 6.16
C ILE A 68 7.27 -18.40 6.90
N THR A 69 6.46 -17.60 6.20
CA THR A 69 5.28 -16.98 6.81
C THR A 69 4.02 -17.49 6.14
N ILE A 70 3.00 -17.85 6.91
CA ILE A 70 1.75 -18.43 6.38
C ILE A 70 0.59 -17.59 6.89
N ARG A 71 -0.38 -17.31 6.03
CA ARG A 71 -1.56 -16.52 6.34
C ARG A 71 -2.63 -17.45 6.90
N PHE A 72 -2.99 -17.21 8.15
CA PHE A 72 -4.07 -17.94 8.80
C PHE A 72 -5.28 -17.04 9.01
N ASN A 73 -6.42 -17.68 9.13
CA ASN A 73 -7.65 -17.08 9.57
C ASN A 73 -8.20 -17.90 10.74
N ASN A 74 -8.37 -17.27 11.90
CA ASN A 74 -8.97 -17.86 13.09
C ASN A 74 -10.49 -17.61 13.17
N ASN A 75 -11.10 -17.11 12.08
CA ASN A 75 -12.53 -16.80 11.99
C ASN A 75 -13.04 -15.86 13.09
N HIS A 76 -12.16 -15.02 13.66
CA HIS A 76 -12.46 -14.13 14.79
C HIS A 76 -12.79 -14.88 16.09
N HIS A 77 -12.26 -16.08 16.27
CA HIS A 77 -12.35 -16.85 17.50
C HIS A 77 -10.95 -17.08 18.10
N ASP A 78 -10.92 -17.21 19.43
CA ASP A 78 -9.72 -17.66 20.12
C ASP A 78 -9.47 -19.13 19.78
N SER A 79 -8.24 -19.43 19.35
CA SER A 79 -7.80 -20.79 19.06
C SER A 79 -6.88 -21.28 20.16
N ASP A 80 -7.18 -22.44 20.72
CA ASP A 80 -6.38 -23.16 21.73
C ASP A 80 -5.50 -24.26 21.10
N ASP A 81 -5.39 -24.26 19.77
CA ASP A 81 -4.59 -25.23 19.04
C ASP A 81 -3.08 -25.02 19.26
N ILE A 82 -2.33 -26.09 19.02
CA ILE A 82 -0.89 -26.09 18.91
C ILE A 82 -0.55 -26.65 17.54
N VAL A 83 0.16 -25.86 16.74
CA VAL A 83 0.65 -26.32 15.45
C VAL A 83 2.10 -26.79 15.55
N LEU A 84 2.40 -27.89 14.86
CA LEU A 84 3.77 -28.36 14.64
C LEU A 84 4.23 -27.92 13.25
N PHE A 85 5.14 -26.94 13.21
CA PHE A 85 5.82 -26.53 11.99
C PHE A 85 7.06 -27.38 11.76
N LYS A 86 7.25 -27.87 10.53
CA LYS A 86 8.42 -28.66 10.11
C LYS A 86 8.90 -28.18 8.74
N ILE A 87 10.20 -28.19 8.48
CA ILE A 87 10.77 -27.86 7.16
C ILE A 87 11.98 -28.74 6.83
N LYS A 88 12.11 -29.13 5.55
CA LYS A 88 13.27 -29.84 5.02
C LYS A 88 13.52 -29.51 3.55
N GLU A 89 14.73 -29.80 3.09
CA GLU A 89 15.05 -29.81 1.65
C GLU A 89 14.34 -30.98 0.96
N GLU A 90 13.80 -30.74 -0.23
CA GLU A 90 13.13 -31.76 -1.03
C GLU A 90 14.07 -32.93 -1.33
N GLY A 91 13.59 -34.17 -1.14
CA GLY A 91 14.39 -35.39 -1.28
C GLY A 91 15.14 -35.79 -0.01
N ASN A 92 15.24 -34.93 1.01
CA ASN A 92 15.80 -35.33 2.30
C ASN A 92 14.77 -36.13 3.12
N ASN A 93 15.24 -37.14 3.87
CA ASN A 93 14.40 -37.90 4.78
C ASN A 93 14.16 -37.14 6.09
N ASP A 94 15.22 -36.52 6.61
CA ASP A 94 15.19 -35.86 7.91
C ASP A 94 14.66 -34.43 7.84
N TRP A 95 13.95 -34.03 8.90
CA TRP A 95 13.50 -32.65 9.07
C TRP A 95 14.67 -31.76 9.50
N TYR A 96 14.90 -30.67 8.78
CA TYR A 96 15.93 -29.69 9.12
C TYR A 96 15.60 -28.96 10.42
N TYR A 97 14.32 -28.61 10.59
CA TYR A 97 13.84 -27.90 11.78
C TYR A 97 12.39 -28.25 12.08
N GLN A 98 12.05 -28.27 13.38
CA GLN A 98 10.70 -28.50 13.87
C GLN A 98 10.41 -27.62 15.10
N VAL A 99 9.20 -27.06 15.21
CA VAL A 99 8.80 -26.27 16.38
C VAL A 99 7.30 -26.37 16.63
N LYS A 100 6.89 -26.38 17.91
CA LYS A 100 5.49 -26.31 18.33
C LYS A 100 5.14 -24.87 18.72
N ILE A 101 4.04 -24.35 18.19
CA ILE A 101 3.59 -22.97 18.41
C ILE A 101 2.12 -22.96 18.77
N LYS A 102 1.74 -22.17 19.77
CA LYS A 102 0.33 -21.94 20.12
C LYS A 102 -0.31 -20.99 19.13
N THR A 103 -1.55 -21.26 18.76
CA THR A 103 -2.30 -20.45 17.79
C THR A 103 -2.97 -19.22 18.40
N ASP A 104 -2.91 -19.04 19.72
CA ASP A 104 -3.38 -17.86 20.45
C ASP A 104 -2.70 -16.54 20.01
N GLN A 105 -1.53 -16.63 19.39
CA GLN A 105 -0.80 -15.50 18.82
C GLN A 105 -1.19 -15.17 17.38
N PHE A 106 -2.00 -16.01 16.72
CA PHE A 106 -2.30 -15.85 15.30
C PHE A 106 -3.36 -14.75 15.14
N GLN A 107 -3.02 -13.74 14.35
CA GLN A 107 -3.96 -12.67 14.01
C GLN A 107 -4.73 -13.02 12.73
N PRO A 108 -6.05 -12.77 12.67
CA PRO A 108 -6.85 -13.05 11.49
C PRO A 108 -6.28 -12.34 10.26
N GLN A 109 -6.21 -13.07 9.15
CA GLN A 109 -5.74 -12.57 7.86
C GLN A 109 -4.28 -12.08 7.89
N ALA A 110 -3.52 -12.29 8.95
CA ALA A 110 -2.13 -11.88 9.05
C ALA A 110 -1.18 -13.03 8.68
N LEU A 111 -0.02 -12.67 8.13
CA LEU A 111 1.07 -13.62 7.91
C LEU A 111 1.76 -13.93 9.24
N PHE A 112 1.62 -15.15 9.74
CA PHE A 112 2.31 -15.60 10.94
C PHE A 112 3.72 -16.12 10.60
N PRO A 113 4.78 -15.68 11.30
CA PRO A 113 6.15 -16.06 10.99
C PRO A 113 6.61 -17.34 11.69
N PHE A 114 7.09 -18.31 10.89
CA PHE A 114 7.83 -19.49 11.34
C PHE A 114 9.32 -19.28 11.06
N GLY A 115 10.05 -18.77 12.05
CA GLY A 115 11.50 -18.60 11.99
C GLY A 115 12.25 -19.90 12.31
N PHE A 116 13.38 -20.12 11.66
CA PHE A 116 14.27 -21.27 11.88
C PHE A 116 15.73 -20.87 11.65
N PRO A 117 16.71 -21.69 12.10
CA PRO A 117 18.10 -21.45 11.80
C PRO A 117 18.35 -21.27 10.30
N GLN A 118 19.13 -20.27 9.94
CA GLN A 118 19.37 -19.90 8.55
C GLN A 118 20.00 -21.07 7.76
N ILE A 119 19.34 -21.46 6.66
CA ILE A 119 19.86 -22.42 5.70
C ILE A 119 20.73 -21.65 4.70
N LYS A 120 22.06 -21.75 4.90
CA LYS A 120 23.04 -21.16 3.99
C LYS A 120 22.99 -21.86 2.63
N ASP A 121 23.35 -21.13 1.57
CA ASP A 121 23.39 -21.62 0.19
C ASP A 121 22.08 -22.24 -0.29
N SER A 122 20.95 -21.70 0.21
CA SER A 122 19.61 -22.19 -0.12
C SER A 122 19.19 -21.88 -1.56
N ILE A 123 19.90 -21.00 -2.26
CA ILE A 123 19.53 -20.53 -3.60
C ILE A 123 19.31 -21.67 -4.59
N GLY A 124 18.18 -21.63 -5.30
CA GLY A 124 17.80 -22.62 -6.31
C GLY A 124 17.30 -23.96 -5.75
N ARG A 125 17.47 -24.22 -4.45
CA ARG A 125 16.99 -25.44 -3.80
C ARG A 125 15.50 -25.34 -3.48
N THR A 126 14.85 -26.49 -3.41
CA THR A 126 13.44 -26.59 -3.09
C THR A 126 13.24 -27.15 -1.69
N TYR A 127 12.35 -26.52 -0.93
CA TYR A 127 12.04 -26.90 0.43
C TYR A 127 10.57 -27.26 0.54
N VAL A 128 10.30 -28.27 1.36
CA VAL A 128 8.95 -28.68 1.74
C VAL A 128 8.77 -28.33 3.21
N PHE A 129 7.68 -27.66 3.52
CA PHE A 129 7.27 -27.37 4.89
C PHE A 129 5.90 -27.99 5.19
N GLU A 130 5.68 -28.29 6.45
CA GLU A 130 4.42 -28.80 6.97
C GLU A 130 4.00 -28.02 8.20
N VAL A 131 2.70 -27.77 8.31
CA VAL A 131 2.03 -27.29 9.52
C VAL A 131 0.96 -28.31 9.86
N GLU A 132 1.13 -28.96 11.00
CA GLU A 132 0.20 -29.98 11.50
C GLU A 132 -0.54 -29.45 12.72
N SER A 133 -1.87 -29.52 12.71
CA SER A 133 -2.69 -29.20 13.88
C SER A 133 -2.62 -30.34 14.89
N LEU A 134 -2.21 -30.07 16.13
CA LEU A 134 -2.08 -31.12 17.16
C LEU A 134 -3.32 -31.22 18.05
N ASN A 135 -4.04 -30.11 18.24
CA ASN A 135 -5.14 -29.97 19.18
C ASN A 135 -6.40 -29.31 18.57
N GLY A 136 -6.39 -28.99 17.27
CA GLY A 136 -7.47 -28.25 16.62
C GLY A 136 -8.82 -28.94 16.74
N GLN A 137 -9.87 -28.15 16.95
CA GLN A 137 -11.25 -28.60 17.09
C GLN A 137 -12.16 -27.81 16.15
N GLN A 138 -13.27 -28.41 15.73
CA GLN A 138 -14.26 -27.71 14.91
C GLN A 138 -14.84 -26.51 15.67
N GLY A 139 -14.86 -25.35 15.02
CA GLY A 139 -15.29 -24.06 15.58
C GLY A 139 -14.22 -23.33 16.41
N ARG A 140 -13.04 -23.93 16.61
CA ARG A 140 -11.90 -23.34 17.34
C ARG A 140 -10.55 -23.53 16.63
N GLY A 141 -10.58 -24.14 15.44
CA GLY A 141 -9.41 -24.38 14.62
C GLY A 141 -8.98 -23.12 13.87
N ILE A 142 -7.76 -23.14 13.36
CA ILE A 142 -7.29 -22.15 12.39
C ILE A 142 -7.53 -22.67 10.99
N SER A 143 -7.71 -21.78 10.02
CA SER A 143 -7.81 -22.12 8.60
C SER A 143 -6.74 -21.39 7.80
N ILE A 144 -6.40 -21.92 6.62
CA ILE A 144 -5.54 -21.20 5.67
C ILE A 144 -6.37 -20.13 4.97
N ASP A 145 -5.89 -18.89 5.03
CA ASP A 145 -6.56 -17.78 4.37
C ASP A 145 -6.39 -17.89 2.84
N SER A 146 -7.44 -17.58 2.07
CA SER A 146 -7.40 -17.59 0.61
C SER A 146 -6.77 -16.32 0.01
N GLN A 147 -6.57 -15.28 0.81
CA GLN A 147 -5.95 -14.03 0.40
C GLN A 147 -4.49 -14.23 -0.01
N LYS A 148 -4.15 -13.74 -1.21
CA LYS A 148 -2.79 -13.80 -1.73
C LYS A 148 -1.91 -12.68 -1.14
N PRO A 149 -0.61 -12.97 -0.87
CA PRO A 149 -0.01 -14.30 -0.83
C PRO A 149 -0.47 -15.09 0.41
N GLN A 150 -0.74 -16.38 0.21
CA GLN A 150 -1.10 -17.31 1.30
C GLN A 150 0.11 -17.69 2.14
N PHE A 151 1.30 -17.72 1.53
CA PHE A 151 2.55 -17.84 2.25
C PHE A 151 3.68 -17.10 1.53
N THR A 152 4.75 -16.79 2.26
CA THR A 152 5.98 -16.20 1.71
C THR A 152 7.20 -16.88 2.31
N ALA A 153 8.26 -16.99 1.53
CA ALA A 153 9.58 -17.38 2.03
C ALA A 153 10.46 -16.14 2.18
N LYS A 154 11.17 -16.06 3.31
CA LYS A 154 12.03 -14.94 3.65
C LYS A 154 13.47 -15.40 3.82
N SER A 155 14.36 -14.77 3.06
CA SER A 155 15.80 -14.89 3.21
C SER A 155 16.31 -13.81 4.14
N ILE A 156 16.91 -14.20 5.26
CA ILE A 156 17.29 -13.29 6.35
C ILE A 156 18.79 -13.00 6.27
N PHE A 157 19.17 -11.73 6.36
CA PHE A 157 20.56 -11.28 6.31
C PHE A 157 20.96 -10.63 7.63
N ALA A 158 22.13 -11.00 8.15
CA ALA A 158 22.66 -10.34 9.33
C ALA A 158 23.17 -8.93 8.98
N LYS A 159 22.85 -7.94 9.83
CA LYS A 159 23.32 -6.56 9.66
C LYS A 159 24.84 -6.47 9.49
N ASN A 160 25.58 -7.21 10.30
CA ASN A 160 27.05 -7.22 10.27
C ASN A 160 27.59 -7.81 8.96
N GLU A 161 26.91 -8.79 8.38
CA GLU A 161 27.28 -9.40 7.09
C GLU A 161 27.10 -8.41 5.94
N LEU A 162 25.97 -7.69 5.93
CA LEU A 162 25.70 -6.66 4.93
C LEU A 162 26.73 -5.52 5.03
N ILE A 163 26.98 -4.98 6.22
CA ILE A 163 27.92 -3.86 6.42
C ILE A 163 29.35 -4.25 6.05
N SER A 164 29.77 -5.47 6.41
CA SER A 164 31.15 -5.93 6.17
C SER A 164 31.42 -6.30 4.71
N ASN A 165 30.38 -6.66 3.95
CA ASN A 165 30.50 -7.10 2.57
C ASN A 165 29.76 -6.19 1.58
N LYS A 166 30.49 -5.25 0.97
CA LYS A 166 29.93 -4.29 0.00
C LYS A 166 29.19 -4.95 -1.17
N LYS A 167 29.71 -6.08 -1.69
CA LYS A 167 29.09 -6.81 -2.80
C LYS A 167 27.74 -7.40 -2.38
N LEU A 168 27.67 -7.99 -1.19
CA LEU A 168 26.44 -8.53 -0.63
C LEU A 168 25.43 -7.42 -0.31
N SER A 169 25.88 -6.29 0.22
CA SER A 169 25.03 -5.10 0.44
C SER A 169 24.39 -4.61 -0.85
N LEU A 170 25.17 -4.44 -1.92
CA LEU A 170 24.65 -3.99 -3.22
C LEU A 170 23.65 -5.01 -3.80
N TYR A 171 23.97 -6.31 -3.70
CA TYR A 171 23.07 -7.39 -4.07
C TYR A 171 21.75 -7.31 -3.30
N PHE A 172 21.80 -7.17 -1.98
CA PHE A 172 20.62 -7.07 -1.12
C PHE A 172 19.77 -5.85 -1.48
N ILE A 173 20.37 -4.66 -1.60
CA ILE A 173 19.64 -3.42 -1.93
C ILE A 173 18.95 -3.55 -3.29
N PHE A 174 19.66 -4.06 -4.30
CA PHE A 174 19.10 -4.26 -5.63
C PHE A 174 17.89 -5.19 -5.60
N HIS A 175 18.01 -6.35 -4.92
CA HIS A 175 16.90 -7.29 -4.81
C HIS A 175 15.76 -6.77 -3.93
N LYS A 176 16.04 -6.02 -2.87
CA LYS A 176 15.02 -5.39 -2.03
C LYS A 176 14.19 -4.38 -2.85
N ILE A 177 14.84 -3.58 -3.70
CA ILE A 177 14.16 -2.67 -4.64
C ILE A 177 13.31 -3.46 -5.63
N LEU A 178 13.80 -4.57 -6.17
CA LEU A 178 13.02 -5.42 -7.07
C LEU A 178 11.82 -6.07 -6.36
N ASP A 179 11.97 -6.48 -5.11
CA ASP A 179 10.89 -7.11 -4.33
C ASP A 179 9.73 -6.15 -4.04
N LEU A 180 9.98 -4.83 -4.02
CA LEU A 180 8.92 -3.81 -3.89
C LEU A 180 7.84 -3.92 -4.98
N ARG A 181 8.15 -4.54 -6.13
CA ARG A 181 7.16 -4.77 -7.19
C ARG A 181 6.01 -5.68 -6.77
N TYR A 182 6.21 -6.54 -5.77
CA TYR A 182 5.17 -7.40 -5.21
C TYR A 182 4.26 -6.66 -4.22
N TYR A 183 4.67 -5.46 -3.81
CA TYR A 183 3.97 -4.63 -2.83
C TYR A 183 3.70 -3.24 -3.42
N PRO A 184 2.86 -3.14 -4.48
CA PRO A 184 2.60 -1.87 -5.14
C PRO A 184 2.08 -0.83 -4.15
N SER A 185 1.25 -1.21 -3.19
CA SER A 185 0.76 -0.30 -2.15
C SER A 185 1.87 0.44 -1.39
N ILE A 186 3.00 -0.23 -1.07
CA ILE A 186 4.14 0.39 -0.39
C ILE A 186 4.80 1.45 -1.28
N VAL A 187 5.09 1.08 -2.52
CA VAL A 187 5.71 1.97 -3.51
C VAL A 187 4.85 3.23 -3.66
N LEU A 188 3.54 3.04 -3.73
CA LEU A 188 2.57 4.08 -3.94
C LEU A 188 2.43 4.99 -2.73
N PHE A 189 2.42 4.42 -1.53
CA PHE A 189 2.45 5.19 -0.28
C PHE A 189 3.64 6.15 -0.24
N SER A 190 4.82 5.72 -0.72
CA SER A 190 6.01 6.57 -0.74
C SER A 190 5.91 7.76 -1.71
N TYR A 191 5.05 7.69 -2.74
CA TYR A 191 4.86 8.77 -3.71
C TYR A 191 3.94 9.89 -3.19
N TYR A 192 2.98 9.61 -2.30
CA TYR A 192 2.00 10.61 -1.85
C TYR A 192 2.66 11.81 -1.13
N PRO A 193 3.55 11.62 -0.14
CA PRO A 193 4.29 12.72 0.46
C PRO A 193 5.19 13.44 -0.53
N PHE A 194 5.75 12.72 -1.51
CA PHE A 194 6.59 13.33 -2.53
C PHE A 194 5.79 14.32 -3.38
N VAL A 195 4.58 13.95 -3.81
CA VAL A 195 3.67 14.85 -4.54
C VAL A 195 3.24 16.03 -3.66
N PHE A 196 2.88 15.78 -2.39
CA PHE A 196 2.54 16.83 -1.43
C PHE A 196 3.66 17.86 -1.22
N LEU A 197 4.88 17.37 -1.06
CA LEU A 197 6.02 18.23 -0.80
C LEU A 197 6.50 18.95 -2.07
N LEU A 198 6.43 18.29 -3.23
CA LEU A 198 6.60 18.99 -4.51
C LEU A 198 5.58 20.12 -4.63
N PHE A 199 4.32 19.87 -4.27
CA PHE A 199 3.33 20.94 -4.24
C PHE A 199 3.76 22.09 -3.33
N LEU A 200 4.10 21.82 -2.06
CA LEU A 200 4.53 22.87 -1.13
C LEU A 200 5.75 23.65 -1.63
N TYR A 201 6.66 23.01 -2.34
CA TYR A 201 7.81 23.66 -2.96
C TYR A 201 7.42 24.67 -4.04
N TYR A 202 6.49 24.29 -4.91
CA TYR A 202 6.06 25.10 -6.04
C TYR A 202 4.97 26.12 -5.66
N TYR A 203 4.25 25.87 -4.57
CA TYR A 203 3.16 26.71 -4.07
C TYR A 203 3.55 28.18 -3.85
N PRO A 204 4.64 28.55 -3.15
CA PRO A 204 4.93 29.95 -2.84
C PRO A 204 5.57 30.75 -3.99
N ASN A 205 6.15 30.10 -5.02
CA ASN A 205 7.09 30.81 -5.92
C ASN A 205 6.50 31.39 -7.21
N ASN A 206 5.27 31.06 -7.62
CA ASN A 206 4.53 31.54 -8.82
C ASN A 206 5.27 31.54 -10.19
N LYS A 207 6.57 31.28 -10.22
CA LYS A 207 7.45 31.16 -11.38
C LYS A 207 7.92 29.72 -11.41
N ILE A 208 7.05 28.85 -11.89
CA ILE A 208 7.42 27.50 -12.26
C ILE A 208 8.23 27.64 -13.55
N ASN A 209 9.52 27.98 -13.43
CA ASN A 209 10.46 27.70 -14.51
C ASN A 209 10.72 26.19 -14.46
N PHE A 210 9.75 25.40 -14.93
CA PHE A 210 9.98 24.00 -15.24
C PHE A 210 11.18 23.96 -16.19
N TYR A 211 12.03 22.95 -16.11
CA TYR A 211 13.23 22.82 -16.94
C TYR A 211 12.97 23.36 -18.36
N PRO A 212 13.68 24.40 -18.83
CA PRO A 212 13.28 25.15 -20.03
C PRO A 212 13.23 24.28 -21.30
N SER A 213 13.90 23.11 -21.29
CA SER A 213 13.84 22.12 -22.38
C SER A 213 12.56 21.28 -22.40
N LEU A 214 11.92 21.03 -21.25
CA LEU A 214 10.66 20.29 -21.16
C LEU A 214 9.44 21.22 -21.12
N SER A 215 9.62 22.44 -20.61
CA SER A 215 8.53 23.40 -20.39
C SER A 215 7.98 23.96 -21.68
N SER A 216 8.80 24.23 -22.71
CA SER A 216 8.33 24.87 -23.95
C SER A 216 7.29 24.06 -24.73
N LYS A 217 7.31 22.72 -24.62
CA LYS A 217 6.31 21.83 -25.26
C LYS A 217 5.09 21.54 -24.39
N ILE A 218 5.20 21.65 -23.06
CA ILE A 218 4.12 21.32 -22.12
C ILE A 218 3.35 22.59 -21.72
N GLU A 219 4.02 23.74 -21.64
CA GLU A 219 3.40 25.04 -21.35
C GLU A 219 2.47 25.53 -22.47
N SER A 220 2.60 25.00 -23.69
CA SER A 220 1.70 25.30 -24.80
C SER A 220 0.31 24.67 -24.64
N ILE A 221 0.11 23.79 -23.64
CA ILE A 221 -1.19 23.23 -23.31
C ILE A 221 -1.78 24.08 -22.15
N PRO A 222 -2.66 25.05 -22.43
CA PRO A 222 -3.20 25.98 -21.42
C PRO A 222 -3.92 25.26 -20.27
N LEU A 223 -4.47 24.07 -20.54
CA LEU A 223 -5.09 23.19 -19.54
C LEU A 223 -4.11 22.77 -18.42
N ILE A 224 -2.84 22.51 -18.76
CA ILE A 224 -1.85 22.01 -17.80
C ILE A 224 -1.36 23.15 -16.90
N LYS A 225 -1.17 24.35 -17.44
CA LYS A 225 -0.57 25.48 -16.69
C LYS A 225 -1.39 25.91 -15.47
N ASN A 226 -2.72 25.90 -15.57
CA ASN A 226 -3.60 26.38 -14.51
C ASN A 226 -4.24 25.24 -13.69
N HIS A 227 -4.24 24.01 -14.20
CA HIS A 227 -5.01 22.89 -13.62
C HIS A 227 -4.23 21.58 -13.47
N LEU A 228 -2.90 21.60 -13.67
CA LEU A 228 -2.04 20.43 -13.39
C LEU A 228 -2.27 19.94 -11.97
N PHE A 229 -2.52 20.83 -11.02
CA PHE A 229 -2.68 20.43 -9.63
C PHE A 229 -4.05 19.80 -9.32
N SER A 230 -5.16 20.30 -9.87
CA SER A 230 -6.44 19.62 -9.72
C SER A 230 -6.44 18.28 -10.45
N THR A 231 -5.82 18.20 -11.63
CA THR A 231 -5.58 16.94 -12.34
C THR A 231 -4.75 15.97 -11.50
N LEU A 232 -3.69 16.44 -10.82
CA LEU A 232 -2.89 15.60 -9.93
C LEU A 232 -3.72 15.09 -8.73
N ILE A 233 -4.57 15.92 -8.13
CA ILE A 233 -5.46 15.48 -7.05
C ILE A 233 -6.45 14.42 -7.54
N ILE A 234 -7.10 14.64 -8.69
CA ILE A 234 -8.00 13.65 -9.28
C ILE A 234 -7.25 12.35 -9.55
N LEU A 235 -6.05 12.44 -10.14
CA LEU A 235 -5.21 11.29 -10.41
C LEU A 235 -4.88 10.57 -9.10
N MET A 236 -4.49 11.28 -8.04
CA MET A 236 -4.21 10.72 -6.72
C MET A 236 -5.42 10.01 -6.09
N ILE A 237 -6.63 10.55 -6.28
CA ILE A 237 -7.89 9.95 -5.82
C ILE A 237 -8.20 8.70 -6.65
N VAL A 238 -8.27 8.80 -7.97
CA VAL A 238 -8.52 7.66 -8.88
C VAL A 238 -7.53 6.54 -8.61
N PHE A 239 -6.27 6.91 -8.41
CA PHE A 239 -5.20 6.00 -8.07
C PHE A 239 -5.45 5.32 -6.71
N SER A 240 -5.86 6.07 -5.69
CA SER A 240 -6.24 5.48 -4.40
C SER A 240 -7.43 4.50 -4.51
N LEU A 241 -8.37 4.75 -5.43
CA LEU A 241 -9.51 3.86 -5.68
C LEU A 241 -9.09 2.54 -6.34
N ILE A 242 -8.12 2.58 -7.26
CA ILE A 242 -7.62 1.41 -8.00
C ILE A 242 -6.79 0.51 -7.09
N PHE A 243 -5.91 1.10 -6.27
CA PHE A 243 -4.94 0.33 -5.48
C PHE A 243 -5.47 -0.12 -4.12
N GLY A 244 -6.70 0.26 -3.75
CA GLY A 244 -7.69 -0.57 -3.03
C GLY A 244 -7.31 -1.21 -1.70
N GLY A 245 -6.16 -0.86 -1.12
CA GLY A 245 -5.65 -1.38 0.14
C GLY A 245 -5.47 -0.23 1.10
N ARG A 246 -6.39 -0.12 2.07
CA ARG A 246 -6.40 0.82 3.20
C ARG A 246 -5.67 2.13 2.88
N ILE A 247 -6.40 3.11 2.34
CA ILE A 247 -5.89 4.48 2.33
C ILE A 247 -5.68 4.85 3.79
N GLU A 248 -4.43 5.04 4.18
CA GLU A 248 -4.13 5.44 5.54
C GLU A 248 -4.55 6.88 5.76
N ASP A 249 -5.09 7.15 6.94
CA ASP A 249 -5.65 8.44 7.33
C ASP A 249 -4.69 9.61 7.02
N ILE A 250 -3.38 9.36 7.12
CA ILE A 250 -2.34 10.37 6.84
C ILE A 250 -2.32 10.83 5.37
N ASN A 251 -2.58 9.94 4.41
CA ASN A 251 -2.61 10.33 2.98
C ASN A 251 -3.84 11.17 2.66
N ILE A 252 -4.97 10.86 3.30
CA ILE A 252 -6.19 11.66 3.19
C ILE A 252 -5.90 13.07 3.71
N ILE A 253 -5.29 13.20 4.88
CA ILE A 253 -4.91 14.49 5.46
C ILE A 253 -3.99 15.27 4.51
N PHE A 254 -2.97 14.62 3.93
CA PHE A 254 -2.08 15.30 2.98
C PHE A 254 -2.87 15.80 1.77
N ILE A 255 -3.65 14.95 1.08
CA ILE A 255 -4.40 15.34 -0.12
C ILE A 255 -5.41 16.45 0.18
N VAL A 256 -6.21 16.31 1.24
CA VAL A 256 -7.20 17.31 1.67
C VAL A 256 -6.51 18.63 2.01
N GLY A 257 -5.43 18.59 2.79
CA GLY A 257 -4.63 19.77 3.12
C GLY A 257 -4.05 20.45 1.88
N THR A 258 -3.57 19.66 0.92
CA THR A 258 -3.07 20.19 -0.36
C THR A 258 -4.17 20.88 -1.16
N TYR A 259 -5.35 20.25 -1.24
CA TYR A 259 -6.50 20.80 -1.94
C TYR A 259 -6.93 22.13 -1.32
N LEU A 260 -7.06 22.21 0.01
CA LEU A 260 -7.45 23.42 0.72
C LEU A 260 -6.45 24.57 0.49
N LEU A 261 -5.15 24.28 0.60
CA LEU A 261 -4.10 25.28 0.32
C LEU A 261 -4.19 25.78 -1.13
N TYR A 262 -4.43 24.87 -2.07
CA TYR A 262 -4.57 25.23 -3.49
C TYR A 262 -5.81 26.04 -3.77
N SER A 263 -6.97 25.59 -3.30
CA SER A 263 -8.23 26.33 -3.43
C SER A 263 -8.08 27.74 -2.85
N LYS A 264 -7.45 27.90 -1.68
CA LYS A 264 -7.18 29.21 -1.10
C LYS A 264 -6.31 30.09 -1.99
N LYS A 265 -5.29 29.51 -2.64
CA LYS A 265 -4.39 30.27 -3.53
C LYS A 265 -5.06 30.73 -4.82
N TYR A 266 -5.82 29.84 -5.45
CA TYR A 266 -6.48 30.10 -6.73
C TYR A 266 -7.91 30.62 -6.58
N LYS A 267 -8.34 30.81 -5.33
CA LYS A 267 -9.67 31.28 -4.94
C LYS A 267 -10.78 30.50 -5.65
N TYR A 268 -10.70 29.18 -5.52
CA TYR A 268 -11.73 28.27 -6.01
C TYR A 268 -12.97 28.36 -5.14
N GLU A 269 -14.12 28.42 -5.79
CA GLU A 269 -15.43 28.36 -5.14
C GLU A 269 -15.72 27.00 -4.49
N SER A 270 -16.39 27.01 -3.33
CA SER A 270 -16.83 25.82 -2.58
C SER A 270 -17.66 24.84 -3.42
N ARG A 271 -18.46 25.34 -4.38
CA ARG A 271 -19.23 24.52 -5.33
C ARG A 271 -18.37 23.54 -6.14
N ILE A 272 -17.08 23.82 -6.34
CA ILE A 272 -16.16 22.91 -7.02
C ILE A 272 -15.87 21.66 -6.16
N ALA A 273 -15.63 21.83 -4.86
CA ALA A 273 -15.46 20.70 -3.96
C ALA A 273 -16.75 19.88 -3.84
N LEU A 274 -17.91 20.55 -3.82
CA LEU A 274 -19.21 19.90 -3.80
C LEU A 274 -19.43 19.04 -5.05
N PHE A 275 -19.05 19.56 -6.22
CA PHE A 275 -19.11 18.81 -7.47
C PHE A 275 -18.28 17.52 -7.40
N TYR A 276 -17.05 17.57 -6.86
CA TYR A 276 -16.24 16.37 -6.65
C TYR A 276 -16.87 15.38 -5.69
N SER A 277 -17.42 15.86 -4.57
CA SER A 277 -18.14 15.02 -3.61
C SER A 277 -19.27 14.23 -4.27
N VAL A 278 -20.13 14.93 -5.03
CA VAL A 278 -21.27 14.31 -5.72
C VAL A 278 -20.79 13.32 -6.79
N TRP A 279 -19.79 13.68 -7.59
CA TRP A 279 -19.23 12.80 -8.61
C TRP A 279 -18.63 11.52 -8.01
N LEU A 280 -17.89 11.61 -6.90
CA LEU A 280 -17.34 10.46 -6.19
C LEU A 280 -18.42 9.57 -5.56
N LEU A 281 -19.52 10.15 -5.11
CA LEU A 281 -20.66 9.40 -4.60
C LEU A 281 -21.36 8.62 -5.72
N ILE A 282 -21.54 9.22 -6.89
CA ILE A 282 -22.04 8.53 -8.09
C ILE A 282 -21.07 7.40 -8.49
N LEU A 283 -19.76 7.67 -8.50
CA LEU A 283 -18.74 6.67 -8.79
C LEU A 283 -18.79 5.50 -7.80
N ALA A 284 -19.01 5.77 -6.50
CA ALA A 284 -19.16 4.73 -5.49
C ALA A 284 -20.33 3.79 -5.82
N LEU A 285 -21.49 4.34 -6.21
CA LEU A 285 -22.66 3.55 -6.62
C LEU A 285 -22.34 2.70 -7.85
N ILE A 286 -21.66 3.26 -8.86
CA ILE A 286 -21.23 2.52 -10.05
C ILE A 286 -20.31 1.36 -9.66
N LEU A 287 -19.33 1.59 -8.79
CA LEU A 287 -18.39 0.56 -8.33
C LEU A 287 -19.09 -0.56 -7.55
N LEU A 288 -20.12 -0.25 -6.76
CA LEU A 288 -20.95 -1.26 -6.10
C LEU A 288 -21.68 -2.16 -7.11
N ILE A 289 -22.24 -1.57 -8.18
CA ILE A 289 -22.89 -2.34 -9.25
C ILE A 289 -21.91 -3.31 -9.93
N PHE A 290 -20.64 -2.94 -10.05
CA PHE A 290 -19.58 -3.81 -10.59
C PHE A 290 -18.96 -4.77 -9.56
N GLY A 291 -19.50 -4.86 -8.34
CA GLY A 291 -19.00 -5.74 -7.27
C GLY A 291 -17.67 -5.30 -6.65
N GLN A 292 -17.23 -4.06 -6.90
CA GLN A 292 -15.96 -3.51 -6.40
C GLN A 292 -16.13 -2.84 -5.03
N GLN A 293 -16.51 -3.63 -4.01
CA GLN A 293 -16.88 -3.11 -2.68
C GLN A 293 -15.77 -2.25 -2.03
N SER A 294 -14.50 -2.67 -2.10
CA SER A 294 -13.38 -1.93 -1.49
C SER A 294 -13.19 -0.55 -2.12
N SER A 295 -13.20 -0.48 -3.46
CA SER A 295 -13.09 0.78 -4.20
C SER A 295 -14.31 1.66 -4.00
N ALA A 296 -15.52 1.08 -3.94
CA ALA A 296 -16.73 1.82 -3.64
C ALA A 296 -16.68 2.49 -2.26
N ASN A 297 -16.28 1.74 -1.23
CA ASN A 297 -16.10 2.29 0.12
C ASN A 297 -15.07 3.42 0.13
N SER A 298 -13.95 3.25 -0.58
CA SER A 298 -12.91 4.28 -0.72
C SER A 298 -13.45 5.54 -1.42
N SER A 299 -14.27 5.37 -2.46
CA SER A 299 -14.91 6.49 -3.17
C SER A 299 -15.90 7.24 -2.30
N ALA A 300 -16.68 6.53 -1.47
CA ALA A 300 -17.58 7.15 -0.50
C ALA A 300 -16.83 7.95 0.58
N VAL A 301 -15.70 7.44 1.07
CA VAL A 301 -14.82 8.18 2.00
C VAL A 301 -14.33 9.47 1.36
N TRP A 302 -13.83 9.42 0.11
CA TRP A 302 -13.41 10.63 -0.59
C TRP A 302 -14.55 11.61 -0.82
N ALA A 303 -15.74 11.13 -1.18
CA ALA A 303 -16.92 11.98 -1.31
C ALA A 303 -17.19 12.74 0.00
N TYR A 304 -17.18 12.04 1.13
CA TYR A 304 -17.34 12.65 2.45
C TYR A 304 -16.25 13.68 2.78
N MET A 305 -14.99 13.41 2.42
CA MET A 305 -13.89 14.36 2.64
C MET A 305 -14.06 15.64 1.81
N PHE A 306 -14.51 15.53 0.56
CA PHE A 306 -14.81 16.71 -0.27
C PHE A 306 -16.05 17.47 0.19
N LEU A 307 -17.03 16.79 0.78
CA LEU A 307 -18.15 17.45 1.44
C LEU A 307 -17.67 18.30 2.62
N TRP A 308 -16.77 17.76 3.46
CA TRP A 308 -16.14 18.54 4.53
C TRP A 308 -15.36 19.75 4.02
N ILE A 309 -14.56 19.57 2.97
CA ILE A 309 -13.86 20.66 2.30
C ILE A 309 -14.84 21.75 1.85
N THR A 310 -15.97 21.36 1.27
CA THR A 310 -17.03 22.29 0.84
C THR A 310 -17.51 23.14 2.00
N VAL A 311 -17.85 22.51 3.13
CA VAL A 311 -18.30 23.22 4.34
C VAL A 311 -17.25 24.21 4.84
N VAL A 312 -15.99 23.77 4.93
CA VAL A 312 -14.88 24.64 5.38
C VAL A 312 -14.67 25.82 4.44
N GLN A 313 -14.73 25.61 3.13
CA GLN A 313 -14.61 26.67 2.13
C GLN A 313 -15.78 27.63 2.19
N GLN A 314 -17.02 27.13 2.30
CA GLN A 314 -18.21 27.95 2.38
C GLN A 314 -18.20 28.84 3.63
N ILE A 315 -17.81 28.30 4.80
CA ILE A 315 -17.57 29.10 6.00
C ILE A 315 -16.53 30.19 5.72
N GLY A 316 -15.48 29.87 4.96
CA GLY A 316 -14.46 30.84 4.56
C GLY A 316 -14.96 31.95 3.64
N GLU A 317 -15.82 31.61 2.69
CA GLU A 317 -16.47 32.53 1.76
C GLU A 317 -17.42 33.48 2.51
N ASP A 318 -18.27 32.93 3.39
CA ASP A 318 -19.31 33.66 4.10
C ASP A 318 -18.77 34.51 5.26
N ILE A 319 -17.91 33.93 6.12
CA ILE A 319 -17.45 34.59 7.35
C ILE A 319 -16.19 35.43 7.12
N PHE A 320 -15.22 34.92 6.35
CA PHE A 320 -13.95 35.62 6.14
C PHE A 320 -13.95 36.48 4.87
N HIS A 321 -15.10 36.65 4.22
CA HIS A 321 -15.28 37.41 2.97
C HIS A 321 -14.27 37.02 1.89
N PHE A 322 -13.95 35.72 1.81
CA PHE A 322 -13.09 35.22 0.78
C PHE A 322 -13.86 35.16 -0.54
N HIS A 323 -13.63 36.15 -1.42
CA HIS A 323 -14.30 36.19 -2.72
C HIS A 323 -13.63 35.20 -3.70
N PRO A 324 -14.33 34.12 -4.12
CA PRO A 324 -13.80 33.21 -5.13
C PRO A 324 -13.64 33.94 -6.46
N THR A 325 -12.55 33.68 -7.17
CA THR A 325 -12.33 34.23 -8.52
C THR A 325 -12.65 33.23 -9.62
N ILE A 326 -12.66 31.94 -9.30
CA ILE A 326 -12.95 30.87 -10.27
C ILE A 326 -14.24 30.19 -9.82
N SER A 327 -15.31 30.42 -10.58
CA SER A 327 -16.60 29.78 -10.34
C SER A 327 -16.62 28.34 -10.83
N LEU A 328 -17.60 27.56 -10.38
CA LEU A 328 -17.81 26.19 -10.90
C LEU A 328 -17.98 26.16 -12.42
N GLU A 329 -18.70 27.12 -13.00
CA GLU A 329 -18.96 27.17 -14.45
C GLU A 329 -17.67 27.44 -15.24
N GLU A 330 -16.87 28.40 -14.77
CA GLU A 330 -15.55 28.67 -15.35
C GLU A 330 -14.65 27.43 -15.23
N TYR A 331 -14.66 26.79 -14.06
CA TYR A 331 -13.91 25.55 -13.81
C TYR A 331 -14.30 24.42 -14.75
N LEU A 332 -15.59 24.13 -14.92
CA LEU A 332 -16.08 23.07 -15.79
C LEU A 332 -15.84 23.37 -17.27
N SER A 333 -15.92 24.64 -17.67
CA SER A 333 -15.66 25.05 -19.06
C SER A 333 -14.23 24.71 -19.52
N GLN A 334 -13.28 24.69 -18.58
CA GLN A 334 -11.88 24.33 -18.84
C GLN A 334 -11.71 22.85 -19.22
N PHE A 335 -12.65 21.98 -18.82
CA PHE A 335 -12.71 20.58 -19.23
C PHE A 335 -13.60 20.34 -20.46
N GLY A 336 -14.02 21.42 -21.15
CA GLY A 336 -14.94 21.34 -22.29
C GLY A 336 -16.41 21.09 -21.90
N LEU A 337 -16.74 21.14 -20.60
CA LEU A 337 -18.10 20.96 -20.11
C LEU A 337 -18.80 22.32 -20.06
N LYS A 338 -19.60 22.64 -21.09
CA LYS A 338 -20.39 23.87 -21.13
C LYS A 338 -21.62 23.75 -20.24
N VAL A 339 -21.61 24.43 -19.10
CA VAL A 339 -22.81 24.64 -18.27
C VAL A 339 -23.49 25.93 -18.74
N LYS A 340 -24.73 25.84 -19.23
CA LYS A 340 -25.49 27.06 -19.56
C LYS A 340 -25.81 27.79 -18.25
N PRO A 341 -25.49 29.09 -18.12
CA PRO A 341 -25.94 29.85 -16.96
C PRO A 341 -27.47 29.82 -16.91
N LYS A 342 -28.04 29.45 -15.76
CA LYS A 342 -29.46 29.68 -15.50
C LYS A 342 -29.60 31.16 -15.19
N TYR A 343 -30.19 31.89 -16.14
CA TYR A 343 -30.67 33.25 -15.93
C TYR A 343 -31.90 33.25 -15.04
#